data_AF-A0A8S3HMB5-F1
#
_entry.id   AF-A0A8S3HMB5-F1
#
_cell.length_a   1.000
_cell.length_b   1.000
_cell.length_c   1.000
_cell.angle_alpha   90.00
_cell.angle_beta   90.00
_cell.angle_gamma   90.00
#
_symmetry.space_group_name_H-M   'P 1'
#
loop_
_entity.id
_entity.type
_entity.pdbx_description
1 polymer ?
#
loop_
_entity_poly.entity_id
_entity_poly.type
_entity_poly.pdbx_seq_one_letter_code
_entity_poly.pdbx_strand_id
1 'polypeptide(L)'
;MAEPVPTQITQGCDEIEDSAPCDEDDIQKPDVWGRLLSINKYFPSINLVEDEYSLGRGKKCSIIIDSKEVQATKLFATYSSVHFKIIRDTVKNYVYIQDLSSNGTFVNGDKIGKNKRRV
;
A
#
# COMPACT_ATOMS: atom_id res chain seq x y z
N MET A 1 0.31 -11.63 -84.18
CA MET A 1 0.71 -12.58 -83.12
C MET A 1 0.34 -11.91 -81.81
N ALA A 2 -0.60 -12.51 -81.07
CA ALA A 2 -1.26 -11.91 -79.92
C ALA A 2 -0.41 -12.01 -78.66
N GLU A 3 -0.43 -10.96 -77.84
CA GLU A 3 0.23 -10.86 -76.54
C GLU A 3 -0.46 -11.76 -75.49
N PRO A 4 0.27 -12.36 -74.54
CA PRO A 4 -0.34 -12.98 -73.36
C PRO A 4 -0.38 -12.02 -72.15
N VAL A 5 -1.50 -12.05 -71.43
CA VAL A 5 -1.79 -11.41 -70.13
C VAL A 5 -2.41 -12.50 -69.24
N PRO A 6 -2.43 -12.43 -67.89
CA PRO A 6 -1.41 -12.21 -66.87
C PRO A 6 -1.28 -13.44 -65.92
N THR A 7 -0.33 -13.47 -64.98
CA THR A 7 -0.45 -14.35 -63.80
C THR A 7 0.04 -13.62 -62.56
N GLN A 8 -0.86 -13.49 -61.59
CA GLN A 8 -0.61 -12.92 -60.27
C GLN A 8 0.28 -13.88 -59.48
N ILE A 9 1.34 -13.37 -58.87
CA ILE A 9 2.09 -14.08 -57.85
C ILE A 9 1.64 -13.52 -56.50
N THR A 10 1.02 -14.37 -55.70
CA THR A 10 0.61 -14.10 -54.33
C THR A 10 1.73 -14.52 -53.38
N GLN A 11 1.88 -13.74 -52.30
CA GLN A 11 2.39 -14.09 -50.98
C GLN A 11 3.90 -13.93 -50.69
N GLY A 12 4.18 -13.16 -49.63
CA GLY A 12 5.46 -13.18 -48.94
C GLY A 12 5.68 -12.00 -47.99
N CYS A 13 4.91 -11.94 -46.89
CA CYS A 13 5.14 -11.19 -45.65
C CYS A 13 5.93 -9.86 -45.74
N ASP A 14 5.20 -8.73 -45.80
CA ASP A 14 5.71 -7.50 -45.20
C ASP A 14 6.00 -7.78 -43.72
N GLU A 15 7.26 -7.59 -43.33
CA GLU A 15 7.66 -7.50 -41.94
C GLU A 15 6.97 -6.27 -41.35
N ILE A 16 5.84 -6.49 -40.69
CA ILE A 16 5.32 -5.51 -39.75
C ILE A 16 6.31 -5.54 -38.60
N GLU A 17 7.23 -4.56 -38.57
CA GLU A 17 7.82 -4.14 -37.31
C GLU A 17 6.64 -3.69 -36.44
N ASP A 18 6.08 -4.64 -35.71
CA ASP A 18 5.36 -4.37 -34.48
C ASP A 18 6.42 -3.90 -33.49
N SER A 19 6.92 -2.68 -33.72
CA SER A 19 7.51 -1.87 -32.68
C SER A 19 6.35 -1.52 -31.75
N ALA A 20 5.92 -2.52 -30.98
CA ALA A 20 5.19 -2.30 -29.76
C ALA A 20 5.94 -1.18 -29.04
N PRO A 21 5.25 -0.10 -28.63
CA PRO A 21 5.89 0.93 -27.83
C PRO A 21 6.53 0.20 -26.66
N CYS A 22 7.86 0.26 -26.62
CA CYS A 22 8.67 -0.19 -25.50
C CYS A 22 7.93 0.28 -24.25
N ASP A 23 7.57 -0.64 -23.36
CA ASP A 23 6.91 -0.31 -22.10
C ASP A 23 7.79 0.69 -21.34
N GLU A 24 7.56 1.97 -21.59
CA GLU A 24 8.17 3.10 -20.90
C GLU A 24 7.50 3.21 -19.54
N ASP A 25 7.76 2.27 -18.63
CA ASP A 25 7.43 2.41 -17.21
C ASP A 25 8.14 1.33 -16.36
N ASP A 26 9.48 1.22 -16.47
CA ASP A 26 10.31 0.58 -15.43
C ASP A 26 10.46 1.50 -14.20
N ILE A 27 9.34 2.11 -13.78
CA ILE A 27 9.22 2.78 -12.50
C ILE A 27 9.30 1.66 -11.47
N GLN A 28 10.48 1.47 -10.85
CA GLN A 28 10.69 0.54 -9.76
C GLN A 28 9.58 0.71 -8.72
N LYS A 29 8.61 -0.21 -8.72
CA LYS A 29 7.53 -0.19 -7.74
C LYS A 29 8.16 -0.42 -6.36
N PRO A 30 7.79 0.38 -5.35
CA PRO A 30 8.34 0.21 -4.02
C PRO A 30 8.04 -1.20 -3.50
N ASP A 31 9.00 -1.80 -2.79
CA ASP A 31 8.84 -3.13 -2.19
C ASP A 31 7.83 -3.06 -1.03
N VAL A 32 6.56 -3.32 -1.35
CA VAL A 32 5.46 -3.32 -0.37
C VAL A 32 5.44 -4.65 0.35
N TRP A 33 5.83 -4.65 1.62
CA TRP A 33 5.85 -5.85 2.46
C TRP A 33 4.56 -6.10 3.23
N GLY A 34 3.68 -5.10 3.31
CA GLY A 34 2.43 -5.19 4.06
C GLY A 34 1.39 -4.17 3.61
N ARG A 35 0.13 -4.39 4.00
CA ARG A 35 -0.96 -3.46 3.69
C ARG A 35 -1.92 -3.36 4.86
N LEU A 36 -2.20 -2.13 5.28
CA LEU A 36 -3.28 -1.81 6.21
C LEU A 36 -4.55 -1.56 5.40
N LEU A 37 -5.53 -2.46 5.54
CA LEU A 37 -6.85 -2.31 4.94
C LEU A 37 -7.78 -1.66 5.95
N SER A 38 -8.31 -0.49 5.61
CA SER A 38 -9.29 0.16 6.47
C SER A 38 -10.64 -0.55 6.38
N ILE A 39 -11.24 -0.79 7.54
CA ILE A 39 -12.59 -1.36 7.66
C ILE A 39 -13.65 -0.25 7.63
N ASN A 40 -13.28 0.99 7.95
CA ASN A 40 -14.20 2.12 7.96
C ASN A 40 -13.82 3.14 6.88
N LYS A 41 -14.80 3.95 6.46
CA LYS A 41 -14.60 4.97 5.41
C LYS A 41 -13.69 6.13 5.82
N TYR A 42 -13.38 6.24 7.12
CA TYR A 42 -12.67 7.39 7.64
C TYR A 42 -11.15 7.32 7.48
N PHE A 43 -10.62 6.10 7.29
CA PHE A 43 -9.21 5.88 7.06
C PHE A 43 -8.98 5.32 5.66
N PRO A 44 -7.93 5.80 4.95
CA PRO A 44 -7.50 5.18 3.72
C PRO A 44 -6.80 3.84 4.01
N SER A 45 -6.75 2.98 2.99
CA SER A 45 -5.86 1.83 3.02
C SER A 45 -4.43 2.28 2.67
N ILE A 46 -3.43 1.72 3.35
CA ILE A 46 -2.04 2.17 3.28
C ILE A 46 -1.13 0.98 2.96
N ASN A 47 -0.26 1.16 1.98
CA ASN A 47 0.82 0.21 1.68
C ASN A 47 2.00 0.49 2.62
N LEU A 48 2.55 -0.57 3.21
CA LEU A 48 3.69 -0.50 4.12
C LEU A 48 4.96 -0.87 3.35
N VAL A 49 5.91 0.06 3.35
CA VAL A 49 7.19 -0.02 2.66
C VAL A 49 8.33 0.15 3.68
N GLU A 50 8.19 1.12 4.58
CA GLU A 50 9.15 1.40 5.66
C GLU A 50 9.10 0.33 6.76
N ASP A 51 10.17 0.21 7.55
CA ASP A 51 10.21 -0.77 8.65
C ASP A 51 9.43 -0.31 9.89
N GLU A 52 9.22 0.99 10.09
CA GLU A 52 8.48 1.53 11.24
C GLU A 52 7.38 2.50 10.81
N TYR A 53 6.16 2.26 11.30
CA TYR A 53 5.04 3.18 11.18
C TYR A 53 4.48 3.52 12.55
N SER A 54 4.30 4.80 12.83
CA SER A 54 3.55 5.27 13.99
C SER A 54 2.20 5.81 13.56
N LEU A 55 1.15 5.49 14.33
CA LEU A 55 -0.21 5.97 14.07
C LEU A 55 -0.74 6.76 15.27
N GLY A 56 -1.34 7.92 15.04
CA GLY A 56 -1.96 8.72 16.10
C GLY A 56 -2.40 10.11 15.67
N ARG A 57 -2.84 10.94 16.62
CA ARG A 57 -3.26 12.33 16.37
C ARG A 57 -2.10 13.31 16.19
N GLY A 58 -0.92 12.93 16.64
CA GLY A 58 0.25 13.79 16.62
C GLY A 58 0.78 13.96 15.20
N LYS A 59 1.12 15.19 14.81
CA LYS A 59 1.66 15.53 13.47
C LYS A 59 3.01 14.87 13.14
N LYS A 60 3.67 14.26 14.13
CA LYS A 60 4.93 13.53 13.97
C LYS A 60 4.73 12.04 13.66
N CYS A 61 3.48 11.56 13.59
CA CYS A 61 3.20 10.17 13.25
C CYS A 61 3.36 9.92 11.75
N SER A 62 3.76 8.71 11.38
CA SER A 62 3.81 8.28 9.98
C SER A 62 2.41 8.24 9.35
N ILE A 63 1.42 7.84 10.14
CA ILE A 63 0.00 7.80 9.77
C ILE A 63 -0.76 8.71 10.74
N ILE A 64 -1.18 9.86 10.26
CA ILE A 64 -1.84 10.87 11.08
C ILE A 64 -3.35 10.68 11.00
N ILE A 65 -4.02 10.67 12.15
CA ILE A 65 -5.46 10.75 12.24
C ILE A 65 -5.83 12.25 12.17
N ASP A 66 -6.15 12.76 10.98
CA ASP A 66 -6.48 14.18 10.78
C ASP A 66 -7.66 14.46 9.84
N SER A 67 -8.30 13.42 9.30
CA SER A 67 -9.51 13.60 8.49
C SER A 67 -10.59 14.37 9.24
N LYS A 68 -11.16 15.39 8.59
CA LYS A 68 -12.27 16.22 9.12
C LYS A 68 -13.43 15.38 9.62
N GLU A 69 -13.71 14.27 8.92
CA GLU A 69 -14.78 13.35 9.27
C GLU A 69 -14.52 12.67 10.61
N VAL A 70 -13.30 12.18 10.85
CA VAL A 70 -12.93 11.59 12.15
C VAL A 70 -12.97 12.64 13.24
N GLN A 71 -12.42 13.84 12.98
CA GLN A 71 -12.34 14.92 13.95
C GLN A 71 -13.72 15.39 14.45
N ALA A 72 -14.75 15.30 13.60
CA ALA A 72 -16.13 15.60 13.98
C ALA A 72 -16.76 14.54 14.91
N THR A 73 -16.16 13.35 15.03
CA THR A 73 -16.66 12.28 15.90
C THR A 73 -16.11 12.37 17.31
N LYS A 74 -16.86 11.83 18.28
CA LYS A 74 -16.38 11.68 19.67
C LYS A 74 -15.18 10.71 19.79
N LEU A 75 -14.98 9.84 18.80
CA LEU A 75 -13.87 8.88 18.77
C LEU A 75 -12.52 9.57 18.66
N PHE A 76 -12.46 10.73 18.00
CA PHE A 76 -11.19 11.45 17.81
C PHE A 76 -10.46 11.69 19.13
N ALA A 77 -11.19 12.13 20.16
CA ALA A 77 -10.65 12.39 21.49
C ALA A 77 -10.10 11.13 22.19
N THR A 78 -10.54 9.93 21.79
CA THR A 78 -10.10 8.66 22.38
C THR A 78 -8.77 8.16 21.84
N TYR A 79 -8.31 8.70 20.71
CA TYR A 79 -7.01 8.32 20.17
C TYR A 79 -5.88 9.07 20.91
N SER A 80 -4.74 8.42 21.16
CA SER A 80 -3.56 9.09 21.71
C SER A 80 -2.80 9.90 20.65
N SER A 81 -1.91 10.79 21.09
CA SER A 81 -1.00 11.54 20.20
C SER A 81 -0.15 10.58 19.36
N VAL A 82 0.43 9.56 20.01
CA VAL A 82 0.94 8.34 19.37
C VAL A 82 0.14 7.19 19.97
N HIS A 83 -0.61 6.46 19.14
CA HIS A 83 -1.53 5.42 19.57
C HIS A 83 -0.87 4.05 19.58
N PHE A 84 -0.26 3.66 18.47
CA PHE A 84 0.52 2.44 18.37
C PHE A 84 1.63 2.60 17.32
N LYS A 85 2.54 1.65 17.31
CA LYS A 85 3.55 1.48 16.26
C LYS A 85 3.47 0.10 15.64
N ILE A 86 3.74 0.01 14.35
CA ILE A 86 4.00 -1.22 13.62
C ILE A 86 5.48 -1.22 13.29
N ILE A 87 6.17 -2.31 13.62
CA ILE A 87 7.62 -2.44 13.48
C ILE A 87 7.91 -3.77 12.78
N ARG A 88 8.54 -3.72 11.62
CA ARG A 88 9.08 -4.88 10.91
C ARG A 88 10.52 -5.11 11.37
N ASP A 89 10.79 -6.31 11.88
CA ASP A 89 12.13 -6.79 12.18
C ASP A 89 12.58 -7.68 11.01
N THR A 90 13.40 -7.11 10.14
CA THR A 90 13.92 -7.78 8.93
C THR A 90 14.92 -8.88 9.24
N VAL A 91 15.56 -8.85 10.42
CA VAL A 91 16.51 -9.88 10.85
C VAL A 91 15.77 -11.14 11.28
N LYS A 92 14.69 -10.98 12.06
CA LYS A 92 13.90 -12.12 12.55
C LYS A 92 12.70 -12.47 11.67
N ASN A 93 12.42 -11.65 10.66
CA ASN A 93 11.24 -11.76 9.79
C ASN A 93 9.91 -11.75 10.58
N TYR A 94 9.83 -10.95 11.64
CA TYR A 94 8.60 -10.73 12.41
C TYR A 94 8.11 -9.30 12.26
N VAL A 95 6.80 -9.13 12.36
CA VAL A 95 6.16 -7.81 12.45
C VAL A 95 5.52 -7.71 13.82
N TYR A 96 5.74 -6.60 14.51
CA TYR A 96 5.18 -6.35 15.84
C TYR A 96 4.27 -5.14 15.81
N ILE A 97 3.19 -5.20 16.57
CA ILE A 97 2.41 -4.03 16.94
C ILE A 97 2.67 -3.70 18.41
N GLN A 98 3.06 -2.46 18.69
CA GLN A 98 3.31 -1.94 20.03
C GLN A 98 2.24 -0.93 20.41
N ASP A 99 1.53 -1.18 21.50
CA ASP A 99 0.51 -0.29 22.04
C ASP A 99 1.17 0.85 22.85
N LEU A 100 0.92 2.10 22.46
CA LEU A 100 1.37 3.31 23.18
C LEU A 100 0.18 4.13 23.69
N SER A 101 -1.03 3.61 23.50
CA SER A 101 -2.26 4.34 23.72
C SER A 101 -2.63 4.43 25.20
N SER A 102 -3.47 5.41 25.52
CA SER A 102 -4.05 5.56 26.86
C SER A 102 -5.27 4.64 27.05
N ASN A 103 -6.07 4.47 25.99
CA ASN A 103 -7.34 3.72 26.04
C ASN A 103 -7.18 2.23 25.67
N GLY A 104 -6.14 1.88 24.91
CA GLY A 104 -5.79 0.52 24.53
C GLY A 104 -5.78 0.31 23.01
N THR A 105 -4.83 -0.50 22.56
CA THR A 105 -4.82 -1.08 21.22
C THR A 105 -5.23 -2.56 21.31
N PHE A 106 -6.07 -3.01 20.38
CA PHE A 106 -6.64 -4.35 20.38
C PHE A 106 -6.30 -5.08 19.08
N VAL A 107 -5.94 -6.36 19.18
CA VAL A 107 -5.71 -7.26 18.04
C VAL A 107 -6.63 -8.44 18.20
N ASN A 108 -7.53 -8.65 17.24
CA ASN A 108 -8.53 -9.72 17.27
C ASN A 108 -9.39 -9.75 18.54
N GLY A 109 -9.72 -8.57 19.08
CA GLY A 109 -10.53 -8.41 20.30
C GLY A 109 -9.73 -8.41 21.61
N ASP A 110 -8.48 -8.86 21.59
CA ASP A 110 -7.62 -8.86 22.77
C ASP A 110 -6.87 -7.55 22.93
N LYS A 111 -6.85 -7.00 24.15
CA LYS A 111 -6.05 -5.82 24.48
C LYS A 111 -4.57 -6.18 24.60
N ILE A 112 -3.70 -5.48 23.87
CA ILE A 112 -2.24 -5.63 23.97
C ILE A 112 -1.75 -5.09 25.32
N GLY A 113 -2.15 -3.86 25.65
CA GLY A 113 -1.77 -3.15 26.88
C GLY A 113 -0.61 -2.18 26.67
N LYS A 114 -0.66 -1.04 27.36
CA LYS A 114 0.28 0.07 27.18
C LYS A 114 1.75 -0.36 27.34
N ASN A 115 2.57 0.07 26.40
CA ASN A 115 3.99 -0.25 26.21
C ASN A 115 4.32 -1.73 25.93
N LYS A 116 3.31 -2.59 25.76
CA LYS A 116 3.50 -3.99 25.36
C LYS A 116 3.44 -4.12 23.85
N ARG A 117 4.02 -5.21 23.35
CA ARG A 117 4.01 -5.58 21.93
C ARG A 117 3.43 -6.97 21.72
N ARG A 118 2.83 -7.20 20.55
CA ARG A 118 2.33 -8.50 20.08
C ARG A 118 2.80 -8.71 18.63
N VAL A 119 3.11 -9.96 18.28
CA VAL A 119 3.35 -10.43 16.90
C VAL A 119 2.02 -10.82 16.28
#